data_AF-A0A1V5ZS46-F1
#
_entry.id   AF-A0A1V5ZS46-F1
#
_cell.length_a   1.000
_cell.length_b   1.000
_cell.length_c   1.000
_cell.angle_alpha   90.00
_cell.angle_beta   90.00
_cell.angle_gamma   90.00
#
_symmetry.space_group_name_H-M   'P 1'
#
loop_
_entity.id
_entity.type
_entity.pdbx_description
1 polymer ?
#
loop_
_entity_poly.entity_id
_entity_poly.type
_entity_poly.pdbx_seq_one_letter_code
_entity_poly.pdbx_strand_id
1 'polypeptide(L)' 'MKTKAIQHSIIKLRELGIQANVLICRSPVPLENGIKKKLSLFCDLEEDCIIETIDQNIYQVPLSFQEQ' A
#
# COMPACT_ATOMS: atom_id res chain seq x y z
N MET A 1 -0.02 11.55 3.94
CA MET A 1 0.11 11.13 2.50
C MET A 1 -1.27 11.15 1.82
N LYS A 2 -1.39 11.56 0.54
CA LYS A 2 -2.69 11.59 -0.18
C LYS A 2 -3.04 10.19 -0.75
N THR A 3 -4.14 9.58 -0.30
CA THR A 3 -4.59 8.23 -0.71
C THR A 3 -5.33 8.18 -2.05
N LYS A 4 -5.79 9.33 -2.57
CA LYS A 4 -6.63 9.40 -3.79
C LYS A 4 -5.96 8.82 -5.04
N ALA A 5 -4.64 8.99 -5.18
CA ALA A 5 -3.89 8.43 -6.32
C ALA A 5 -3.90 6.89 -6.29
N ILE A 6 -3.71 6.30 -5.10
CA ILE A 6 -3.74 4.84 -4.89
C ILE A 6 -5.13 4.29 -5.21
N GLN A 7 -6.19 4.95 -4.70
CA GLN A 7 -7.57 4.56 -4.96
C GLN A 7 -7.87 4.52 -6.48
N HIS A 8 -7.42 5.53 -7.22
CA HIS A 8 -7.62 5.60 -8.67
C HIS A 8 -6.87 4.48 -9.42
N SER A 9 -5.67 4.10 -8.95
CA SER A 9 -4.94 2.96 -9.53
C SER A 9 -5.63 1.62 -9.30
N ILE A 10 -6.16 1.37 -8.09
CA ILE A 10 -6.90 0.13 -7.78
C ILE A 10 -8.18 0.03 -8.62
N ILE A 11 -8.91 1.14 -8.78
CA ILE A 11 -10.11 1.18 -9.64
C ILE A 11 -9.76 0.80 -11.07
N LYS A 12 -8.69 1.39 -11.63
CA LYS A 12 -8.22 1.05 -12.98
C LYS A 12 -7.81 -0.42 -13.13
N LEU A 13 -7.14 -1.00 -12.14
CA LEU A 13 -6.81 -2.42 -12.16
C LEU A 13 -8.08 -3.28 -12.20
N ARG A 14 -9.09 -2.94 -11.39
CA ARG A 14 -10.37 -3.64 -11.38
C ARG A 14 -11.15 -3.47 -12.68
N GLU A 15 -11.12 -2.31 -13.31
CA GLU A 15 -11.71 -2.06 -14.64
C GLU A 15 -11.11 -2.98 -15.72
N LEU A 16 -9.84 -3.38 -15.55
CA LEU A 16 -9.16 -4.37 -16.39
C LEU A 16 -9.45 -5.83 -15.99
N GLY A 17 -10.28 -6.06 -14.96
CA GLY A 17 -10.55 -7.39 -14.40
C GLY A 17 -9.46 -7.93 -13.48
N ILE A 18 -8.52 -7.09 -13.04
CA ILE A 18 -7.40 -7.48 -12.18
C ILE A 18 -7.72 -7.09 -10.73
N GLN A 19 -7.75 -8.08 -9.85
CA GLN A 19 -7.84 -7.87 -8.41
C GLN A 19 -6.45 -7.82 -7.81
N ALA A 20 -6.15 -6.77 -7.04
CA ALA A 20 -4.93 -6.71 -6.27
C ALA A 20 -5.07 -7.64 -5.04
N ASN A 21 -3.99 -8.37 -4.71
CA ASN A 21 -3.90 -9.14 -3.47
C ASN A 21 -3.08 -8.41 -2.40
N VAL A 22 -2.08 -7.63 -2.82
CA VAL A 22 -1.18 -6.90 -1.94
C VAL A 22 -0.97 -5.49 -2.50
N LEU A 23 -0.89 -4.51 -1.62
CA LEU A 23 -0.63 -3.12 -1.96
C LEU A 23 0.65 -2.64 -1.28
N ILE A 24 1.69 -2.37 -2.06
CA ILE A 24 2.94 -1.80 -1.56
C ILE A 24 2.86 -0.27 -1.66
N CYS A 25 2.77 0.39 -0.52
CA CYS A 25 2.71 1.85 -0.40
C CYS A 25 4.11 2.44 -0.22
N ARG A 26 4.72 2.87 -1.33
CA ARG A 26 6.01 3.56 -1.32
C ARG A 26 5.88 5.03 -0.94
N SER A 27 6.64 5.46 0.06
CA SER A 27 6.60 6.84 0.57
C SER A 27 7.96 7.24 1.17
N PRO A 28 8.37 8.52 1.09
CA PRO A 28 9.57 9.00 1.76
C PRO A 28 9.43 9.07 3.29
N VAL A 29 8.20 9.00 3.81
CA VAL A 29 7.88 9.05 5.24
C VAL A 29 6.91 7.93 5.62
N PRO A 30 6.89 7.49 6.90
CA PRO A 30 5.92 6.51 7.38
C PRO A 30 4.47 6.93 7.08
N LEU A 31 3.59 5.95 6.88
CA LEU A 31 2.18 6.24 6.71
C LEU A 31 1.57 6.76 8.02
N GLU A 32 0.73 7.79 7.92
CA GLU A 32 -0.02 8.27 9.08
C GLU A 32 -0.99 7.19 9.58
N ASN A 33 -1.19 7.15 10.90
CA ASN A 33 -2.12 6.24 11.56
C ASN A 33 -3.52 6.33 10.90
N GLY A 34 -4.07 5.17 10.53
CA GLY A 34 -5.39 5.06 9.91
C GLY A 34 -5.42 5.22 8.37
N ILE A 35 -4.29 5.51 7.71
CA ILE A 35 -4.21 5.42 6.24
C ILE A 35 -4.42 3.98 5.76
N LYS A 36 -3.76 2.99 6.41
CA LYS A 36 -3.92 1.56 6.08
C LYS A 36 -5.39 1.14 6.18
N LYS A 37 -6.06 1.46 7.28
CA LYS A 37 -7.50 1.24 7.48
C LYS A 37 -8.38 1.87 6.39
N LYS A 38 -8.11 3.11 5.99
CA LYS A 38 -8.84 3.74 4.88
C LYS A 38 -8.61 2.99 3.57
N LEU A 39 -7.36 2.67 3.26
CA LEU A 39 -7.01 1.95 2.04
C LEU A 39 -7.63 0.55 2.02
N SER A 40 -7.67 -0.16 3.14
CA SER A 40 -8.34 -1.45 3.31
C SER A 40 -9.81 -1.36 2.90
N LEU A 41 -10.54 -0.37 3.44
CA LEU A 41 -11.95 -0.15 3.11
C LEU A 41 -12.19 0.17 1.63
N PHE A 42 -11.35 1.01 1.02
CA PHE A 42 -11.54 1.42 -0.38
C PHE A 42 -11.07 0.37 -1.38
N CYS A 43 -10.00 -0.35 -1.06
CA CYS A 43 -9.32 -1.26 -1.98
C CYS A 43 -9.72 -2.72 -1.77
N ASP A 44 -10.61 -3.01 -0.80
CA ASP A 44 -11.07 -4.36 -0.44
C ASP A 44 -9.88 -5.31 -0.21
N LEU A 45 -8.96 -4.83 0.62
CA LEU A 45 -7.73 -5.52 1.01
C LEU A 45 -7.67 -5.55 2.53
N GLU A 46 -7.17 -6.63 3.11
CA GLU A 46 -6.88 -6.69 4.54
C GLU A 46 -5.77 -5.69 4.89
N GLU A 47 -5.79 -5.13 6.10
CA GLU A 47 -4.75 -4.16 6.53
C GLU A 47 -3.34 -4.78 6.46
N ASP A 48 -3.23 -6.08 6.75
CA ASP A 48 -1.99 -6.86 6.68
C ASP A 48 -1.46 -7.02 5.24
N CYS A 49 -2.33 -6.87 4.24
CA CYS A 49 -1.96 -6.87 2.82
C CYS A 49 -1.52 -5.48 2.32
N ILE A 50 -1.49 -4.46 3.18
CA ILE A 50 -1.09 -3.09 2.86
C ILE A 50 0.27 -2.80 3.50
N ILE A 51 1.31 -3.13 2.74
CA ILE A 51 2.70 -3.05 3.17
C ILE A 51 3.21 -1.63 2.92
N GLU A 52 3.78 -0.99 3.93
CA GLU A 52 4.45 0.30 3.74
C GLU A 52 5.93 0.11 3.44
N THR A 53 6.46 0.87 2.49
CA THR A 53 7.89 0.87 2.19
C THR A 53 8.40 2.30 2.24
N ILE A 54 9.34 2.55 3.14
CA ILE A 54 10.03 3.83 3.23
C ILE A 54 11.13 3.85 2.16
N ASP A 55 11.30 4.98 1.48
CA ASP A 55 12.41 5.16 0.54
C ASP A 55 13.76 5.07 1.26
N GLN A 56 14.40 3.90 1.16
CA GLN A 56 15.69 3.59 1.76
C GLN A 56 16.58 2.82 0.78
N ASN A 57 17.75 2.37 1.25
CA ASN A 57 18.65 1.52 0.48
C ASN A 57 17.94 0.23 0.05
N ILE A 58 18.22 -0.26 -1.16
CA ILE A 58 17.68 -1.51 -1.71
C ILE A 58 17.89 -2.73 -0.79
N TYR A 59 18.96 -2.76 0.01
CA TYR A 59 19.21 -3.84 0.97
C TYR A 59 18.33 -3.79 2.21
N GLN A 60 17.76 -2.63 2.51
CA GLN A 60 16.92 -2.42 3.69
C GLN A 60 15.46 -2.81 3.43
N VAL A 61 15.01 -2.76 2.17
CA VAL A 61 13.63 -3.09 1.77
C VAL A 61 13.22 -4.50 2.22
N PRO A 62 14.00 -5.58 1.98
CA PRO A 62 13.61 -6.92 2.44
C PRO A 62 13.51 -7.03 3.97
N LEU A 63 14.40 -6.35 4.70
CA LEU A 63 14.39 -6.34 6.16
C LEU A 63 13.14 -5.62 6.68
N SER A 64 12.79 -4.47 6.10
CA SER A 64 11.57 -3.73 6.44
C SER A 64 10.29 -4.48 6.12
N PHE A 65 10.30 -5.40 5.15
CA PHE A 65 9.16 -6.27 4.85
C PHE A 65 9.05 -7.44 5.83
N GLN A 66 10.16 -7.93 6.36
CA GLN A 66 10.16 -9.01 7.36
C GLN A 66 9.64 -8.55 8.73
N GLU A 67 9.76 -7.25 9.04
CA GLU A 67 9.30 -6.67 10.31
C GLU A 67 7.79 -6.39 10.36
N GLN A 68 7.09 -6.44 9.22
CA GLN A 68 5.65 -6.21 9.07
C GLN A 68 4.90 -7.54 9.06
#